data_AF-A0A366LZJ3-F1
#
_entry.id   AF-A0A366LZJ3-F1
#
_cell.length_a   1.000
_cell.length_b   1.000
_cell.length_c   1.000
_cell.angle_alpha   90.00
_cell.angle_beta   90.00
_cell.angle_gamma   90.00
#
_symmetry.space_group_name_H-M   'P 1'
#
loop_
_entity.id
_entity.type
_entity.pdbx_description
1 polymer ?
#
loop_
_entity_poly.entity_id
_entity_poly.type
_entity_poly.pdbx_seq_one_letter_code
_entity_poly.pdbx_strand_id
1 'polypeptide(L)'
;MPVLYGRWAAAPGEIVLNLPAAEGPRRREALGARLTAPGLPPLRVVGLASSMSRSADAWVTPAQMAALRPRAMQMLYRFDRARTGPELRAAMAAVSAALPAGALTAAQTHLALRQAFADIADAYLPLLTVFGVLALLVAVLIVAGVVSGAVVSGLRHIGVLKAIGFTPRQVVAVYLTMVSLPAAIGAALGAAAGAALAGPVLRAAFQGVDAGVAEIGFGGWVPGVCLSGMPLLVAAAALVPALRARRLSAAAAISAGSAPRPGRGLRVQRALGGARLPRAVSLGLGLPFARPGRTAMTMAAIVVGLTSVTLTTGLAATMAAFAAADRAPAGQVGVRAGEAALKEKAPRLDDRRIEALLRSLPGVRQVTAKVFRQVRMAGQPRRGDINFQRGDTSPLAAQVVHGRWFDGPGQIVAGPAFLNQRGLAVGDRVTLLLNGRSAQAMIVGRLMSGDARFAWASWDTLTALDPAARADTYEVRLAPGTDPRRYADAVRAADPGLYPSFSLEGATARRPSSAWRACSPCC
;
A
#
# COMPACT_ATOMS: atom_id res chain seq x y z
N MET A 1 -7.68 -23.11 -5.31
CA MET A 1 -7.65 -22.39 -4.02
C MET A 1 -6.92 -23.26 -3.02
N PRO A 2 -5.91 -22.77 -2.29
CA PRO A 2 -5.19 -23.57 -1.32
C PRO A 2 -5.90 -23.62 0.03
N VAL A 3 -5.86 -24.80 0.66
CA VAL A 3 -6.20 -24.98 2.08
C VAL A 3 -4.95 -24.61 2.87
N LEU A 4 -5.08 -23.70 3.82
CA LEU A 4 -4.00 -23.27 4.70
C LEU A 4 -3.79 -24.26 5.85
N TYR A 5 -4.89 -24.79 6.40
CA TYR A 5 -4.88 -25.74 7.52
C TYR A 5 -5.98 -26.78 7.34
N GLY A 6 -5.70 -28.03 7.70
CA GLY A 6 -6.66 -29.14 7.62
C GLY A 6 -6.84 -29.66 6.19
N ARG A 7 -8.09 -29.95 5.81
CA ARG A 7 -8.44 -30.51 4.50
C ARG A 7 -9.72 -29.92 3.93
N TRP A 8 -9.99 -30.16 2.65
CA TRP A 8 -11.29 -29.87 2.06
C TRP A 8 -12.41 -30.73 2.68
N ALA A 9 -13.62 -30.18 2.71
CA ALA A 9 -14.83 -30.90 3.09
C ALA A 9 -15.09 -32.02 2.07
N ALA A 10 -15.23 -33.25 2.57
CA ALA A 10 -15.40 -34.45 1.77
C ALA A 10 -16.78 -35.10 1.95
N ALA A 11 -17.43 -34.86 3.10
CA ALA A 11 -18.73 -35.43 3.43
C ALA A 11 -19.75 -34.35 3.88
N PRO A 12 -21.06 -34.64 3.82
CA PRO A 12 -22.07 -33.84 4.53
C PRO A 12 -21.72 -33.73 6.02
N GLY A 13 -22.05 -32.60 6.64
CA GLY A 13 -21.66 -32.29 8.02
C GLY A 13 -20.28 -31.64 8.16
N GLU A 14 -19.50 -31.51 7.08
CA GLU A 14 -18.19 -30.86 7.09
C GLU A 14 -18.22 -29.48 6.42
N ILE A 15 -17.42 -28.54 6.94
CA ILE A 15 -17.28 -27.19 6.41
C ILE A 15 -15.81 -26.73 6.43
N VAL A 16 -15.42 -26.00 5.39
CA VAL A 16 -14.14 -25.30 5.30
C VAL A 16 -14.43 -23.81 5.38
N LEU A 17 -13.77 -23.09 6.29
CA LEU A 17 -13.99 -21.66 6.45
C LEU A 17 -12.99 -20.84 5.63
N ASN A 18 -13.44 -19.71 5.09
CA ASN A 18 -12.55 -18.70 4.55
C ASN A 18 -11.85 -17.97 5.71
N LEU A 19 -10.52 -17.93 5.68
CA LEU A 19 -9.67 -17.28 6.66
C LEU A 19 -9.12 -15.98 6.05
N PRO A 20 -9.65 -14.80 6.40
CA PRO A 20 -9.00 -13.54 6.05
C PRO A 20 -7.69 -13.40 6.82
N ALA A 21 -6.66 -12.86 6.17
CA ALA A 21 -5.32 -12.68 6.72
C ALA A 21 -5.31 -11.82 7.99
N ALA A 22 -6.25 -10.86 8.10
CA ALA A 22 -6.39 -9.97 9.25
C ALA A 22 -6.84 -10.69 10.56
N GLU A 23 -7.46 -11.87 10.48
CA GLU A 23 -7.96 -12.61 11.65
C GLU A 23 -7.00 -13.72 12.13
N GLY A 24 -5.78 -13.76 11.58
CA GLY A 24 -4.80 -14.85 11.65
C GLY A 24 -4.73 -15.74 12.91
N PRO A 25 -4.77 -15.21 14.15
CA PRO A 25 -4.75 -16.03 15.36
C PRO A 25 -6.13 -16.58 15.78
N ARG A 26 -7.21 -15.80 15.62
CA ARG A 26 -8.51 -16.04 16.28
C ARG A 26 -9.30 -17.23 15.72
N ARG A 27 -9.01 -17.67 14.50
CA ARG A 27 -9.73 -18.77 13.83
C ARG A 27 -8.92 -20.04 13.65
N ARG A 28 -7.63 -20.10 14.01
CA ARG A 28 -6.90 -21.38 14.04
C ARG A 28 -7.54 -22.36 15.04
N GLU A 29 -8.02 -21.84 16.16
CA GLU A 29 -8.76 -22.59 17.18
C GLU A 29 -10.12 -23.09 16.71
N ALA A 30 -10.64 -22.57 15.58
CA ALA A 30 -11.89 -23.05 15.01
C ALA A 30 -11.74 -24.40 14.31
N LEU A 31 -10.52 -24.86 13.99
CA LEU A 31 -10.31 -26.16 13.37
C LEU A 31 -10.76 -27.28 14.32
N GLY A 32 -11.68 -28.12 13.85
CA GLY A 32 -12.31 -29.18 14.65
C GLY A 32 -13.53 -28.73 15.46
N ALA A 33 -13.80 -27.43 15.56
CA ALA A 33 -14.99 -26.92 16.24
C ALA A 33 -16.28 -27.28 15.48
N ARG A 34 -17.40 -27.32 16.21
CA ARG A 34 -18.73 -27.48 15.62
C ARG A 34 -19.42 -26.13 15.55
N LEU A 35 -19.74 -25.70 14.34
CA LEU A 35 -20.54 -24.51 14.08
C LEU A 35 -22.01 -24.87 14.15
N THR A 36 -22.74 -24.15 15.00
CA THR A 36 -24.19 -24.18 15.06
C THR A 36 -24.73 -22.89 14.47
N ALA A 37 -25.71 -23.00 13.58
CA ALA A 37 -26.39 -21.85 13.00
C ALA A 37 -27.91 -22.09 13.08
N PRO A 38 -28.71 -21.04 13.29
CA PRO A 38 -30.17 -21.18 13.37
C PRO A 38 -30.73 -21.88 12.13
N GLY A 39 -31.45 -22.97 12.32
CA GLY A 39 -32.08 -23.74 11.24
C GLY A 39 -31.14 -24.67 10.45
N LEU A 40 -29.87 -24.85 10.89
CA LEU A 40 -28.90 -25.73 10.25
C LEU A 40 -28.36 -26.79 11.21
N PRO A 41 -28.15 -28.04 10.75
CA PRO A 41 -27.47 -29.05 11.56
C PRO A 41 -26.02 -28.61 11.86
N PRO A 42 -25.46 -29.02 13.02
CA PRO A 42 -24.11 -28.63 13.39
C PRO A 42 -23.09 -29.12 12.36
N LEU A 43 -22.25 -28.20 11.86
CA LEU A 43 -21.20 -28.50 10.88
C LEU A 43 -19.83 -28.49 11.56
N ARG A 44 -19.00 -29.50 11.29
CA ARG A 44 -17.63 -29.58 11.79
C ARG A 44 -16.67 -28.85 10.87
N VAL A 45 -15.88 -27.94 11.42
CA VAL A 45 -14.82 -27.25 10.69
C VAL A 45 -13.66 -28.23 10.44
N VAL A 46 -13.43 -28.62 9.19
CA VAL A 46 -12.37 -29.58 8.80
C VAL A 46 -11.18 -28.92 8.11
N GLY A 47 -11.32 -27.65 7.72
CA GLY A 47 -10.25 -26.90 7.10
C GLY A 47 -10.46 -25.40 7.13
N LEU A 48 -9.36 -24.70 6.90
CA LEU A 48 -9.30 -23.24 6.72
C LEU A 48 -8.63 -22.97 5.38
N ALA A 49 -9.33 -22.31 4.47
CA ALA A 49 -8.82 -21.93 3.16
C ALA A 49 -8.83 -20.41 3.00
N SER A 50 -8.13 -19.90 1.99
CA SER A 50 -8.14 -18.47 1.69
C SER A 50 -8.59 -18.22 0.26
N SER A 51 -9.48 -17.25 0.09
CA SER A 51 -9.95 -16.78 -1.20
C SER A 51 -9.73 -15.28 -1.35
N MET A 52 -8.85 -14.89 -2.29
CA MET A 52 -8.61 -13.48 -2.65
C MET A 52 -9.86 -12.82 -3.23
N SER A 53 -10.66 -13.59 -3.99
CA SER A 53 -11.93 -13.08 -4.51
C SER A 53 -12.98 -12.96 -3.43
N ARG A 54 -12.83 -13.64 -2.28
CA ARG A 54 -13.88 -13.71 -1.25
C ARG A 54 -15.26 -13.98 -1.83
N SER A 55 -15.32 -14.80 -2.89
CA SER A 55 -16.57 -15.20 -3.53
C SER A 55 -17.39 -16.19 -2.69
N ALA A 56 -16.83 -16.64 -1.56
CA ALA A 56 -17.48 -17.50 -0.58
C ALA A 56 -16.86 -17.25 0.80
N ASP A 57 -17.71 -17.29 1.84
CA ASP A 57 -17.28 -17.22 3.25
C ASP A 57 -16.91 -18.59 3.81
N ALA A 58 -17.42 -19.66 3.19
CA ALA A 58 -17.14 -21.04 3.53
C ALA A 58 -17.44 -21.96 2.34
N TRP A 59 -16.93 -23.19 2.40
CA TRP A 59 -17.16 -24.25 1.42
C TRP A 59 -17.67 -25.51 2.09
N VAL A 60 -18.67 -26.13 1.47
CA VAL A 60 -19.27 -27.41 1.87
C VAL A 60 -19.39 -28.31 0.64
N THR A 61 -19.70 -29.59 0.84
CA THR A 61 -19.95 -30.51 -0.28
C THR A 61 -21.23 -30.16 -1.05
N PRO A 62 -21.36 -30.53 -2.34
CA PRO A 62 -22.60 -30.32 -3.10
C PRO A 62 -23.83 -30.95 -2.43
N ALA A 63 -23.68 -32.15 -1.84
CA ALA A 63 -24.73 -32.81 -1.09
C ALA A 63 -25.15 -32.00 0.15
N GLN A 64 -24.20 -31.45 0.89
CA GLN A 64 -24.51 -30.53 2.00
C GLN A 64 -25.20 -29.27 1.48
N MET A 65 -24.75 -28.68 0.38
CA MET A 65 -25.36 -27.48 -0.21
C MET A 65 -26.83 -27.72 -0.61
N ALA A 66 -27.14 -28.88 -1.19
CA ALA A 66 -28.52 -29.26 -1.50
C ALA A 66 -29.38 -29.36 -0.23
N ALA A 67 -28.82 -29.90 0.86
CA ALA A 67 -29.51 -29.96 2.15
C ALA A 67 -29.73 -28.57 2.78
N LEU A 68 -28.87 -27.59 2.51
CA LEU A 68 -29.03 -26.21 2.99
C LEU A 68 -30.17 -25.43 2.31
N ARG A 69 -30.70 -25.94 1.18
CA ARG A 69 -31.79 -25.32 0.39
C ARG A 69 -31.60 -23.80 0.16
N PRO A 70 -30.56 -23.40 -0.60
CA PRO A 70 -30.24 -21.99 -0.81
C PRO A 70 -31.36 -21.24 -1.54
N ARG A 71 -31.65 -20.01 -1.09
CA ARG A 71 -32.64 -19.12 -1.74
C ARG A 71 -32.13 -18.46 -3.02
N ALA A 72 -30.81 -18.47 -3.24
CA ALA A 72 -30.16 -17.91 -4.42
C ALA A 72 -28.85 -18.66 -4.66
N MET A 73 -28.47 -18.79 -5.93
CA MET A 73 -27.23 -19.45 -6.34
C MET A 73 -26.30 -18.44 -6.99
N GLN A 74 -25.02 -18.53 -6.63
CA GLN A 74 -23.94 -17.84 -7.34
C GLN A 74 -23.21 -18.87 -8.21
N MET A 75 -23.09 -18.58 -9.49
CA MET A 75 -22.36 -19.43 -10.44
C MET A 75 -21.05 -18.76 -10.84
N LEU A 76 -19.95 -19.51 -10.78
CA LEU A 76 -18.62 -19.04 -11.17
C LEU A 76 -18.25 -19.70 -12.49
N TYR A 77 -18.18 -18.91 -13.56
CA TYR A 77 -17.82 -19.37 -14.89
C TYR A 77 -16.36 -19.06 -15.21
N ARG A 78 -15.74 -19.97 -15.95
CA ARG A 78 -14.46 -19.75 -16.62
C ARG A 78 -14.71 -19.79 -18.13
N PHE A 79 -14.23 -18.77 -18.82
CA PHE A 79 -14.30 -18.68 -20.28
C PHE A 79 -12.91 -18.94 -20.85
N ASP A 80 -12.79 -19.84 -21.82
CA ASP A 80 -11.49 -20.20 -22.41
C ASP A 80 -10.97 -19.12 -23.38
N ARG A 81 -11.90 -18.43 -24.07
CA ARG A 81 -11.57 -17.46 -25.13
C ARG A 81 -11.72 -15.99 -24.72
N ALA A 82 -12.49 -15.67 -23.68
CA ALA A 82 -12.72 -14.30 -23.27
C ALA A 82 -11.66 -13.82 -22.27
N ARG A 83 -10.75 -12.96 -22.73
CA ARG A 83 -9.61 -12.43 -21.96
C ARG A 83 -9.72 -10.92 -21.74
N THR A 84 -10.41 -10.21 -22.62
CA THR A 84 -10.57 -8.75 -22.52
C THR A 84 -11.89 -8.35 -21.87
N GLY A 85 -11.98 -7.11 -21.39
CA GLY A 85 -13.21 -6.56 -20.80
C GLY A 85 -14.43 -6.63 -21.75
N PRO A 86 -14.31 -6.25 -23.03
CA PRO A 86 -15.38 -6.40 -24.01
C PRO A 86 -15.78 -7.87 -24.25
N GLU A 87 -14.81 -8.78 -24.41
CA GLU A 87 -15.10 -10.20 -24.61
C GLU A 87 -15.82 -10.84 -23.41
N LEU A 88 -15.38 -10.52 -22.19
CA LEU A 88 -16.03 -11.03 -20.98
C LEU A 88 -17.45 -10.48 -20.81
N ARG A 89 -17.68 -9.21 -21.17
CA ARG A 89 -19.03 -8.64 -21.19
C ARG A 89 -19.92 -9.33 -22.22
N ALA A 90 -19.42 -9.59 -23.42
CA ALA A 90 -20.16 -10.32 -24.45
C ALA A 90 -20.45 -11.77 -24.04
N ALA A 91 -19.47 -12.48 -23.47
CA ALA A 91 -19.64 -13.84 -22.97
C ALA A 91 -20.65 -13.91 -21.82
N MET A 92 -20.61 -12.94 -20.88
CA MET A 92 -21.61 -12.83 -19.82
C MET A 92 -23.00 -12.54 -20.37
N ALA A 93 -23.12 -11.64 -21.36
CA ALA A 93 -24.39 -11.34 -22.02
C ALA A 93 -24.99 -12.59 -22.65
N ALA A 94 -24.17 -13.39 -23.36
CA ALA A 94 -24.59 -14.66 -23.96
C ALA A 94 -25.08 -15.68 -22.92
N VAL A 95 -24.36 -15.84 -21.80
CA VAL A 95 -24.80 -16.73 -20.70
C VAL A 95 -26.09 -16.22 -20.07
N SER A 96 -26.22 -14.90 -19.90
CA SER A 96 -27.42 -14.29 -19.29
C SER A 96 -28.65 -14.32 -20.18
N ALA A 97 -28.49 -14.33 -21.51
CA ALA A 97 -29.59 -14.35 -22.46
C ALA A 97 -30.40 -15.66 -22.40
N ALA A 98 -29.78 -16.76 -21.95
CA ALA A 98 -30.45 -18.04 -21.74
C ALA A 98 -31.23 -18.12 -20.43
N LEU A 99 -31.11 -17.12 -19.54
CA LEU A 99 -31.78 -17.10 -18.25
C LEU A 99 -33.17 -16.43 -18.36
N PRO A 100 -34.17 -16.88 -17.59
CA PRO A 100 -35.45 -16.19 -17.48
C PRO A 100 -35.28 -14.73 -17.06
N ALA A 101 -36.18 -13.86 -17.53
CA ALA A 101 -36.19 -12.45 -17.15
C ALA A 101 -36.21 -12.30 -15.61
N GLY A 102 -35.29 -11.51 -15.07
CA GLY A 102 -35.15 -11.27 -13.62
C GLY A 102 -34.39 -12.36 -12.84
N ALA A 103 -33.94 -13.44 -13.47
CA ALA A 103 -33.16 -14.49 -12.78
C ALA A 103 -31.72 -14.04 -12.44
N LEU A 104 -31.11 -13.22 -13.30
CA LEU A 104 -29.79 -12.66 -13.05
C LEU A 104 -29.90 -11.41 -12.18
N THR A 105 -29.50 -11.55 -10.92
CA THR A 105 -29.53 -10.44 -9.96
C THR A 105 -28.27 -9.58 -10.00
N ALA A 106 -27.10 -10.17 -10.25
CA ALA A 106 -25.83 -9.48 -10.26
C ALA A 106 -24.77 -10.28 -11.02
N ALA A 107 -23.81 -9.59 -11.61
CA ALA A 107 -22.74 -10.23 -12.37
C ALA A 107 -21.44 -9.44 -12.24
N GLN A 108 -20.30 -10.12 -12.05
CA GLN A 108 -18.99 -9.46 -11.88
C GLN A 108 -17.90 -10.24 -12.60
N THR A 109 -16.98 -9.50 -13.23
CA THR A 109 -15.82 -10.09 -13.90
C THR A 109 -14.63 -10.18 -12.95
N HIS A 110 -13.73 -11.13 -13.23
CA HIS A 110 -12.44 -11.20 -12.52
C HIS A 110 -11.56 -9.98 -12.81
N LEU A 111 -11.75 -9.29 -13.95
CA LEU A 111 -11.03 -8.06 -14.28
C LEU A 111 -11.39 -6.92 -13.33
N ALA A 112 -12.65 -6.78 -12.93
CA ALA A 112 -13.05 -5.77 -11.94
C ALA A 112 -12.37 -6.01 -10.58
N LEU A 113 -12.21 -7.27 -10.19
CA LEU A 113 -11.47 -7.64 -8.99
C LEU A 113 -9.96 -7.36 -9.16
N ARG A 114 -9.38 -7.73 -10.30
CA ARG A 114 -7.97 -7.48 -10.61
C ARG A 114 -7.66 -5.99 -10.59
N GLN A 115 -8.54 -5.16 -11.17
CA GLN A 115 -8.41 -3.71 -11.19
C GLN A 115 -8.48 -3.14 -9.77
N ALA A 116 -9.43 -3.58 -8.94
CA ALA A 116 -9.53 -3.11 -7.56
C ALA A 116 -8.27 -3.42 -6.71
N PHE A 117 -7.58 -4.53 -6.98
CA PHE A 117 -6.27 -4.82 -6.37
C PHE A 117 -5.13 -4.03 -7.02
N ALA A 118 -5.18 -3.82 -8.34
CA ALA A 118 -4.18 -3.04 -9.07
C ALA A 118 -4.21 -1.56 -8.65
N ASP A 119 -5.38 -0.97 -8.45
CA ASP A 119 -5.54 0.44 -8.05
C ASP A 119 -4.80 0.76 -6.75
N ILE A 120 -4.70 -0.20 -5.81
CA ILE A 120 -3.91 -0.07 -4.58
C ILE A 120 -2.42 0.04 -4.91
N ALA A 121 -1.91 -0.78 -5.83
CA ALA A 121 -0.52 -0.75 -6.25
C ALA A 121 -0.22 0.46 -7.17
N ASP A 122 -1.15 0.81 -8.05
CA ASP A 122 -1.05 1.92 -9.01
C ASP A 122 -0.93 3.27 -8.29
N ALA A 123 -1.45 3.40 -7.07
CA ALA A 123 -1.20 4.58 -6.23
C ALA A 123 0.30 4.78 -5.88
N TYR A 124 1.07 3.69 -5.78
CA TYR A 124 2.50 3.73 -5.43
C TYR A 124 3.42 3.70 -6.66
N LEU A 125 2.97 3.18 -7.80
CA LEU A 125 3.80 3.03 -9.01
C LEU A 125 4.41 4.35 -9.52
N PRO A 126 3.66 5.46 -9.68
CA PRO A 126 4.22 6.74 -10.11
C PRO A 126 5.34 7.23 -9.18
N LEU A 127 5.18 6.97 -7.89
CA LEU A 127 6.16 7.38 -6.91
C LEU A 127 7.46 6.57 -7.00
N LEU A 128 7.33 5.24 -7.05
CA LEU A 128 8.48 4.33 -7.18
C LEU A 128 9.21 4.56 -8.50
N THR A 129 8.47 4.84 -9.58
CA THR A 129 9.07 5.13 -10.89
C THR A 129 9.86 6.44 -10.90
N VAL A 130 9.35 7.52 -10.29
CA VAL A 130 10.10 8.78 -10.17
C VAL A 130 11.38 8.59 -9.36
N PHE A 131 11.33 7.92 -8.21
CA PHE A 131 12.54 7.63 -7.44
C PHE A 131 13.52 6.72 -8.18
N GLY A 132 13.02 5.72 -8.90
CA GLY A 132 13.84 4.83 -9.73
C GLY A 132 14.57 5.59 -10.84
N VAL A 133 13.88 6.47 -11.56
CA VAL A 133 14.49 7.34 -12.58
C VAL A 133 15.53 8.27 -11.97
N LEU A 134 15.23 8.86 -10.81
CA LEU A 134 16.13 9.78 -10.15
C LEU A 134 17.40 9.08 -9.65
N ALA A 135 17.26 7.89 -9.05
CA ALA A 135 18.39 7.04 -8.67
C ALA A 135 19.23 6.63 -9.88
N LEU A 136 18.60 6.34 -11.02
CA LEU A 136 19.29 6.03 -12.28
C LEU A 136 20.10 7.22 -12.79
N LEU A 137 19.54 8.43 -12.75
CA LEU A 137 20.24 9.66 -13.10
C LEU A 137 21.45 9.86 -12.18
N VAL A 138 21.28 9.73 -10.87
CA VAL A 138 22.39 9.82 -9.90
C VAL A 138 23.49 8.81 -10.23
N ALA A 139 23.14 7.54 -10.50
CA ALA A 139 24.10 6.50 -10.86
C ALA A 139 24.90 6.86 -12.13
N VAL A 140 24.23 7.33 -13.18
CA VAL A 140 24.87 7.76 -14.43
C VAL A 140 25.81 8.94 -14.19
N LEU A 141 25.40 9.92 -13.39
CA LEU A 141 26.23 11.08 -13.07
C LEU A 141 27.47 10.71 -12.24
N ILE A 142 27.33 9.81 -11.27
CA ILE A 142 28.46 9.29 -10.49
C ILE A 142 29.46 8.57 -11.40
N VAL A 143 28.97 7.64 -12.24
CA VAL A 143 29.82 6.92 -13.19
C VAL A 143 30.53 7.89 -14.13
N ALA A 144 29.78 8.80 -14.76
CA ALA A 144 30.36 9.77 -15.67
C ALA A 144 31.41 10.67 -14.98
N GLY A 145 31.16 11.06 -13.72
CA GLY A 145 32.08 11.82 -12.89
C GLY A 145 33.36 11.05 -12.55
N VAL A 146 33.24 9.82 -12.08
CA VAL A 146 34.37 8.94 -11.73
C VAL A 146 35.22 8.63 -12.96
N VAL A 147 34.59 8.24 -14.08
CA VAL A 147 35.30 7.94 -15.33
C VAL A 147 35.97 9.19 -15.89
N SER A 148 35.29 10.34 -15.88
CA SER A 148 35.88 11.60 -16.32
C SER A 148 37.07 12.00 -15.44
N GLY A 149 36.97 11.80 -14.12
CA GLY A 149 38.06 12.04 -13.18
C GLY A 149 39.26 11.12 -13.43
N ALA A 150 39.02 9.82 -13.59
CA ALA A 150 40.05 8.82 -13.89
C ALA A 150 40.76 9.10 -15.23
N VAL A 151 40.02 9.48 -16.27
CA VAL A 151 40.58 9.89 -17.56
C VAL A 151 41.48 11.11 -17.42
N VAL A 152 41.04 12.14 -16.68
CA VAL A 152 41.81 13.37 -16.48
C VAL A 152 43.10 13.10 -15.69
N SER A 153 43.02 12.28 -14.64
CA SER A 153 44.19 11.84 -13.87
C SER A 153 45.12 10.94 -14.69
N GLY A 154 44.57 10.18 -15.64
CA GLY A 154 45.28 9.25 -16.50
C GLY A 154 45.92 9.88 -17.74
N LEU A 155 45.70 11.17 -18.04
CA LEU A 155 46.18 11.80 -19.28
C LEU A 155 47.68 11.61 -19.53
N ARG A 156 48.51 11.68 -18.48
CA ARG A 156 49.96 11.45 -18.58
C ARG A 156 50.27 10.01 -19.00
N HIS A 157 49.60 9.04 -18.38
CA HIS A 157 49.75 7.61 -18.71
C HIS A 157 49.27 7.32 -20.14
N ILE A 158 48.14 7.90 -20.56
CA ILE A 158 47.62 7.80 -21.93
C ILE A 158 48.62 8.36 -22.94
N GLY A 159 49.27 9.48 -22.61
CA GLY A 159 50.32 10.10 -23.43
C GLY A 159 51.54 9.19 -23.60
N VAL A 160 52.00 8.55 -22.52
CA VAL A 160 53.11 7.59 -22.54
C VAL A 160 52.76 6.33 -23.34
N LEU A 161 51.57 5.75 -23.13
CA LEU A 161 51.09 4.58 -23.88
C LEU A 161 51.03 4.84 -25.39
N LYS A 162 50.51 6.01 -25.81
CA LYS A 162 50.49 6.39 -27.23
C LYS A 162 51.90 6.62 -27.79
N ALA A 163 52.83 7.13 -27.00
CA ALA A 163 54.22 7.35 -27.42
C ALA A 163 54.98 6.03 -27.67
N ILE A 164 54.62 4.96 -26.96
CA ILE A 164 55.19 3.61 -27.12
C ILE A 164 54.50 2.83 -28.27
N GLY A 165 53.49 3.41 -28.92
CA GLY A 165 52.83 2.84 -30.12
C GLY A 165 51.44 2.25 -29.90
N PHE A 166 50.85 2.35 -28.70
CA PHE A 166 49.47 1.90 -28.49
C PHE A 166 48.47 2.77 -29.23
N THR A 167 47.48 2.12 -29.86
CA THR A 167 46.41 2.83 -30.54
C THR A 167 45.45 3.47 -29.52
N PRO A 168 44.86 4.65 -29.83
CA PRO A 168 43.87 5.30 -28.97
C PRO A 168 42.65 4.42 -28.62
N ARG A 169 42.36 3.41 -29.46
CA ARG A 169 41.29 2.42 -29.24
C ARG A 169 41.64 1.42 -28.14
N GLN A 170 42.87 0.92 -28.11
CA GLN A 170 43.34 0.00 -27.06
C GLN A 170 43.29 0.66 -25.68
N VAL A 171 43.70 1.93 -25.59
CA VAL A 171 43.66 2.67 -24.32
C VAL A 171 42.22 2.85 -23.82
N VAL A 172 41.30 3.24 -24.71
CA VAL A 172 39.87 3.37 -24.37
C VAL A 172 39.27 2.02 -23.94
N ALA A 173 39.62 0.93 -24.62
CA ALA A 173 39.17 -0.41 -24.27
C ALA A 173 39.62 -0.82 -22.86
N VAL A 174 40.88 -0.55 -22.49
CA VAL A 174 41.39 -0.84 -21.13
C VAL A 174 40.59 -0.10 -20.07
N TYR A 175 40.33 1.21 -20.25
CA TYR A 175 39.55 1.98 -19.29
C TYR A 175 38.08 1.54 -19.23
N LEU A 176 37.46 1.20 -20.36
CA LEU A 176 36.10 0.65 -20.38
C LEU A 176 36.04 -0.69 -19.65
N THR A 177 37.01 -1.58 -19.86
CA THR A 177 37.07 -2.88 -19.16
C THR A 177 37.27 -2.68 -17.65
N MET A 178 38.18 -1.78 -17.24
CA MET A 178 38.41 -1.44 -15.83
C MET A 178 37.15 -0.93 -15.12
N VAL A 179 36.27 -0.22 -15.83
CA VAL A 179 35.02 0.32 -15.27
C VAL A 179 33.89 -0.71 -15.33
N SER A 180 33.87 -1.56 -16.37
CA SER A 180 32.82 -2.55 -16.59
C SER A 180 32.85 -3.67 -15.56
N LEU A 181 34.03 -4.07 -15.07
CA LEU A 181 34.14 -5.15 -14.08
C LEU A 181 33.54 -4.77 -12.71
N PRO A 182 33.90 -3.62 -12.08
CA PRO A 182 33.21 -3.14 -10.88
C PRO A 182 31.72 -2.88 -11.11
N ALA A 183 31.34 -2.42 -12.31
CA ALA A 183 29.94 -2.20 -12.65
C ALA A 183 29.13 -3.49 -12.68
N ALA A 184 29.68 -4.57 -13.26
CA ALA A 184 29.04 -5.88 -13.28
C ALA A 184 28.90 -6.46 -11.86
N ILE A 185 29.96 -6.36 -11.04
CA ILE A 185 29.94 -6.81 -9.64
C ILE A 185 28.89 -6.00 -8.85
N GLY A 186 28.90 -4.67 -8.99
CA GLY A 186 27.94 -3.79 -8.34
C GLY A 186 26.49 -4.07 -8.78
N ALA A 187 26.27 -4.33 -10.07
CA ALA A 187 24.95 -4.70 -10.59
C ALA A 187 24.46 -6.04 -10.04
N ALA A 188 25.34 -7.04 -9.94
CA ALA A 188 25.01 -8.34 -9.37
C ALA A 188 24.68 -8.23 -7.87
N LEU A 189 25.52 -7.55 -7.09
CA LEU A 189 25.30 -7.32 -5.66
C LEU A 189 24.04 -6.47 -5.41
N GLY A 190 23.82 -5.42 -6.20
CA GLY A 190 22.65 -4.57 -6.12
C GLY A 190 21.36 -5.32 -6.47
N ALA A 191 21.39 -6.17 -7.50
CA ALA A 191 20.25 -7.02 -7.85
C ALA A 191 19.94 -8.05 -6.75
N ALA A 192 20.97 -8.68 -6.17
CA ALA A 192 20.80 -9.63 -5.07
C ALA A 192 20.24 -8.95 -3.81
N ALA A 193 20.80 -7.80 -3.41
CA ALA A 193 20.33 -7.02 -2.28
C ALA A 193 18.90 -6.51 -2.51
N GLY A 194 18.59 -6.02 -3.72
CA GLY A 194 17.26 -5.58 -4.11
C GLY A 194 16.24 -6.72 -4.02
N ALA A 195 16.58 -7.91 -4.54
CA ALA A 195 15.72 -9.09 -4.44
C ALA A 195 15.50 -9.52 -2.98
N ALA A 196 16.54 -9.50 -2.16
CA ALA A 196 16.45 -9.85 -0.74
C ALA A 196 15.60 -8.86 0.07
N LEU A 197 15.71 -7.56 -0.22
CA LEU A 197 14.99 -6.50 0.49
C LEU A 197 13.55 -6.33 0.01
N ALA A 198 13.27 -6.64 -1.26
CA ALA A 198 11.95 -6.46 -1.83
C ALA A 198 10.88 -7.28 -1.07
N GLY A 199 11.17 -8.53 -0.69
CA GLY A 199 10.21 -9.37 0.04
C GLY A 199 9.74 -8.75 1.37
N PRO A 200 10.64 -8.39 2.30
CA PRO A 200 10.30 -7.72 3.55
C PRO A 200 9.62 -6.36 3.34
N VAL A 201 10.11 -5.52 2.42
CA VAL A 201 9.54 -4.19 2.15
C VAL A 201 8.13 -4.32 1.60
N LEU A 202 7.90 -5.24 0.67
CA LEU A 202 6.61 -5.44 0.05
C LEU A 202 5.62 -6.08 1.02
N ARG A 203 6.09 -7.02 1.85
CA ARG A 203 5.29 -7.52 2.98
C ARG A 203 4.91 -6.42 3.94
N ALA A 204 5.82 -5.49 4.26
CA ALA A 204 5.56 -4.33 5.11
C ALA A 204 4.58 -3.33 4.47
N ALA A 205 4.72 -3.04 3.19
CA ALA A 205 3.87 -2.11 2.45
C ALA A 205 2.44 -2.63 2.27
N PHE A 206 2.27 -3.94 2.12
CA PHE A 206 0.97 -4.59 1.92
C PHE A 206 0.48 -5.32 3.19
N GLN A 207 0.98 -4.98 4.38
CA GLN A 207 0.44 -5.52 5.64
C GLN A 207 -1.04 -5.13 5.77
N GLY A 208 -1.90 -6.13 5.95
CA GLY A 208 -3.35 -5.93 6.10
C GLY A 208 -4.16 -6.04 4.81
N VAL A 209 -3.52 -6.14 3.63
CA VAL A 209 -4.21 -6.55 2.40
C VAL A 209 -4.38 -8.06 2.41
N ASP A 210 -5.60 -8.54 2.22
CA ASP A 210 -5.89 -9.98 2.11
C ASP A 210 -5.42 -10.55 0.77
N ALA A 211 -4.11 -10.63 0.61
CA ALA A 211 -3.49 -11.29 -0.54
C ALA A 211 -3.60 -12.83 -0.46
N GLY A 212 -4.09 -13.37 0.66
CA GLY A 212 -4.14 -14.81 0.90
C GLY A 212 -2.74 -15.41 0.88
N VAL A 213 -2.48 -16.30 -0.08
CA VAL A 213 -1.17 -16.91 -0.34
C VAL A 213 -0.43 -16.30 -1.53
N ALA A 214 -0.99 -15.27 -2.17
CA ALA A 214 -0.37 -14.70 -3.36
C ALA A 214 0.93 -14.02 -2.95
N GLU A 215 2.04 -14.48 -3.53
CA GLU A 215 3.31 -13.80 -3.42
C GLU A 215 3.22 -12.50 -4.22
N ILE A 216 3.20 -11.39 -3.50
CA ILE A 216 3.46 -10.09 -4.12
C ILE A 216 4.95 -10.10 -4.44
N GLY A 217 5.28 -9.98 -5.72
CA GLY A 217 6.64 -10.09 -6.21
C GLY A 217 6.78 -9.40 -7.55
N PHE A 218 8.02 -9.30 -8.02
CA PHE A 218 8.35 -8.77 -9.34
C PHE A 218 8.37 -9.91 -10.35
N GLY A 219 8.04 -9.61 -11.61
CA GLY A 219 8.14 -10.60 -12.69
C GLY A 219 9.57 -11.12 -12.82
N GLY A 220 9.73 -12.40 -13.15
CA GLY A 220 11.05 -13.04 -13.30
C GLY A 220 11.94 -12.40 -14.37
N TRP A 221 11.40 -11.54 -15.23
CA TRP A 221 12.15 -10.74 -16.20
C TRP A 221 12.92 -9.58 -15.57
N VAL A 222 12.49 -9.06 -14.41
CA VAL A 222 13.05 -7.85 -13.78
C VAL A 222 14.52 -8.05 -13.39
N PRO A 223 14.92 -9.16 -12.72
CA PRO A 223 16.32 -9.43 -12.45
C PRO A 223 17.17 -9.49 -13.73
N GLY A 224 16.64 -10.10 -14.80
CA GLY A 224 17.33 -10.18 -16.09
C GLY A 224 17.56 -8.80 -16.73
N VAL A 225 16.57 -7.92 -16.68
CA VAL A 225 16.71 -6.54 -17.16
C VAL A 225 17.66 -5.73 -16.29
N CYS A 226 17.67 -5.91 -14.97
CA CYS A 226 18.63 -5.24 -14.09
C CYS A 226 20.07 -5.71 -14.36
N LEU A 227 20.29 -7.03 -14.48
CA LEU A 227 21.61 -7.61 -14.65
C LEU A 227 22.25 -7.26 -16.00
N SER A 228 21.43 -7.15 -17.05
CA SER A 228 21.88 -6.77 -18.40
C SER A 228 21.89 -5.24 -18.61
N GLY A 229 20.85 -4.56 -18.15
CA GLY A 229 20.63 -3.13 -18.39
C GLY A 229 21.59 -2.23 -17.62
N MET A 230 21.93 -2.57 -16.37
CA MET A 230 22.82 -1.71 -15.57
C MET A 230 24.26 -1.66 -16.11
N PRO A 231 24.91 -2.79 -16.44
CA PRO A 231 26.23 -2.76 -17.08
C PRO A 231 26.21 -2.04 -18.44
N LEU A 232 25.16 -2.25 -19.25
CA LEU A 232 24.99 -1.56 -20.53
C LEU A 232 24.87 -0.03 -20.35
N LEU A 233 24.09 0.40 -19.36
CA LEU A 233 23.94 1.82 -19.04
C LEU A 233 25.26 2.43 -18.56
N VAL A 234 26.00 1.72 -17.71
CA VAL A 234 27.32 2.16 -17.22
C VAL A 234 28.31 2.27 -18.38
N ALA A 235 28.35 1.27 -19.26
CA ALA A 235 29.19 1.28 -20.45
C ALA A 235 28.82 2.46 -21.37
N ALA A 236 27.52 2.73 -21.59
CA ALA A 236 27.06 3.87 -22.37
C ALA A 236 27.41 5.21 -21.74
N ALA A 237 27.26 5.35 -20.41
CA ALA A 237 27.63 6.55 -19.67
C ALA A 237 29.15 6.80 -19.68
N ALA A 238 29.96 5.74 -19.60
CA ALA A 238 31.43 5.81 -19.66
C ALA A 238 31.95 6.06 -21.09
N LEU A 239 31.18 5.70 -22.12
CA LEU A 239 31.58 5.83 -23.51
C LEU A 239 31.85 7.28 -23.90
N VAL A 240 31.01 8.23 -23.45
CA VAL A 240 31.14 9.65 -23.81
C VAL A 240 32.46 10.25 -23.28
N PRO A 241 32.83 10.12 -21.99
CA PRO A 241 34.15 10.51 -21.49
C PRO A 241 35.31 9.78 -22.19
N ALA A 242 35.17 8.48 -22.43
CA ALA A 242 36.25 7.67 -23.02
C ALA A 242 36.51 8.05 -24.50
N LEU A 243 35.46 8.34 -25.27
CA LEU A 243 35.59 8.84 -26.64
C LEU A 243 36.20 10.25 -26.70
N ARG A 244 35.95 11.10 -25.69
CA ARG A 244 36.66 12.39 -25.58
C ARG A 244 38.16 12.18 -25.34
N ALA A 245 38.54 11.18 -24.53
CA ALA A 245 39.94 10.82 -24.31
C ALA A 245 40.64 10.36 -25.61
N ARG A 246 39.92 9.60 -26.47
CA ARG A 246 40.42 9.16 -27.78
C ARG A 246 40.89 10.31 -28.65
N ARG A 247 40.16 11.44 -28.63
CA ARG A 247 40.42 12.63 -29.48
C ARG A 247 41.59 13.51 -28.99
N LEU A 248 42.18 13.23 -27.82
CA LEU A 248 43.33 13.98 -27.32
C LEU A 248 44.64 13.46 -27.95
N SER A 249 45.41 14.34 -28.60
CA SER A 249 46.73 14.01 -29.15
C SER A 249 47.76 13.78 -28.04
N ALA A 250 48.78 12.94 -28.30
CA ALA A 250 49.82 12.62 -27.32
C ALA A 250 50.56 13.89 -26.84
N ALA A 251 50.89 14.80 -27.76
CA ALA A 251 51.50 16.09 -27.45
C ALA A 251 50.59 16.96 -26.54
N ALA A 252 49.28 17.01 -26.80
CA ALA A 252 48.35 17.75 -25.96
C ALA A 252 48.15 17.10 -24.58
N ALA A 253 48.29 15.78 -24.46
CA ALA A 253 48.19 15.08 -23.17
C ALA A 253 49.42 15.29 -22.28
N ILE A 254 50.61 15.39 -22.88
CA ILE A 254 51.88 15.67 -22.18
C ILE A 254 51.98 17.16 -21.83
N SER A 255 51.57 18.05 -22.74
CA SER A 255 51.61 19.51 -22.56
C SER A 255 50.41 20.07 -21.77
N ALA A 256 49.36 19.27 -21.49
CA ALA A 256 48.23 19.69 -20.66
C ALA A 256 48.64 20.09 -19.22
N GLY A 257 49.83 19.70 -18.76
CA GLY A 257 50.41 20.18 -17.50
C GLY A 257 51.06 21.58 -17.58
N SER A 258 51.28 22.12 -18.78
CA SER A 258 52.15 23.29 -19.02
C SER A 258 51.42 24.63 -19.18
N ALA A 259 50.19 24.65 -19.72
CA ALA A 259 49.34 25.86 -19.78
C ALA A 259 47.87 25.54 -20.16
N PRO A 260 46.86 26.17 -19.52
CA PRO A 260 45.47 26.05 -19.95
C PRO A 260 45.28 26.64 -21.36
N ARG A 261 44.50 25.96 -22.22
CA ARG A 261 44.13 26.51 -23.53
C ARG A 261 43.37 27.85 -23.37
N PRO A 262 43.77 28.92 -24.07
CA PRO A 262 43.00 30.16 -24.08
C PRO A 262 41.71 29.96 -24.88
N GLY A 263 40.56 30.41 -24.37
CA GLY A 263 39.39 30.61 -25.23
C GLY A 263 38.00 30.58 -24.59
N ARG A 264 37.74 29.81 -23.52
CA ARG A 264 36.39 29.70 -22.93
C ARG A 264 36.31 30.39 -21.57
N GLY A 265 35.34 31.29 -21.40
CA GLY A 265 35.08 32.00 -20.13
C GLY A 265 35.84 33.32 -19.93
N LEU A 266 36.69 33.74 -20.88
CA LEU A 266 37.51 34.97 -20.78
C LEU A 266 36.70 36.25 -20.55
N ARG A 267 35.51 36.37 -21.15
CA ARG A 267 34.61 37.52 -20.92
C ARG A 267 34.14 37.58 -19.47
N VAL A 268 33.77 36.44 -18.90
CA VAL A 268 33.31 36.34 -17.50
C VAL A 268 34.47 36.55 -16.54
N GLN A 269 35.67 36.03 -16.84
CA GLN A 269 36.88 36.31 -16.06
C GLN A 269 37.28 37.79 -16.10
N ARG A 270 37.15 38.47 -17.25
CA ARG A 270 37.40 39.92 -17.36
C ARG A 270 36.36 40.74 -16.60
N ALA A 271 35.07 40.36 -16.68
CA ALA A 271 34.01 41.00 -15.91
C ALA A 271 34.20 40.82 -14.38
N LEU A 272 34.56 39.61 -13.94
CA LEU A 272 34.87 39.32 -12.52
C LEU A 272 36.17 39.98 -12.05
N GLY A 273 37.14 40.18 -12.95
CA GLY A 273 38.38 40.91 -12.66
C GLY A 273 38.16 42.43 -12.49
N GLY A 274 37.04 42.96 -12.98
CA GLY A 274 36.59 44.34 -12.73
C GLY A 274 35.77 44.51 -11.46
N ALA A 275 35.36 43.42 -10.80
CA ALA A 275 34.64 43.47 -9.53
C ALA A 275 35.60 43.73 -8.37
N ARG A 276 35.14 44.39 -7.29
CA ARG A 276 35.91 44.65 -6.05
C ARG A 276 36.12 43.39 -5.18
N LEU A 277 36.33 42.24 -5.80
CA LEU A 277 36.58 40.97 -5.13
C LEU A 277 38.08 40.70 -5.04
N PRO A 278 38.58 40.07 -3.96
CA PRO A 278 39.97 39.61 -3.89
C PRO A 278 40.31 38.73 -5.10
N ARG A 279 41.52 38.89 -5.66
CA ARG A 279 41.93 38.18 -6.90
C ARG A 279 41.78 36.66 -6.82
N ALA A 280 41.97 36.07 -5.63
CA ALA A 280 41.75 34.65 -5.41
C ALA A 280 40.29 34.23 -5.67
N VAL A 281 39.33 35.06 -5.27
CA VAL A 281 37.88 34.80 -5.43
C VAL A 281 37.44 35.02 -6.88
N SER A 282 37.93 36.08 -7.54
CA SER A 282 37.61 36.35 -8.95
C SER A 282 38.14 35.26 -9.89
N LEU A 283 39.35 34.76 -9.63
CA LEU A 283 39.93 33.61 -10.34
C LEU A 283 39.14 32.32 -10.05
N GLY A 284 38.73 32.12 -8.80
CA GLY A 284 37.89 31.00 -8.38
C GLY A 284 36.53 30.96 -9.09
N LEU A 285 35.82 32.10 -9.13
CA LEU A 285 34.50 32.25 -9.76
C LEU A 285 34.53 32.14 -11.30
N GLY A 286 35.70 32.35 -11.93
CA GLY A 286 35.87 32.19 -13.37
C GLY A 286 36.10 30.76 -13.84
N LEU A 287 36.60 29.88 -12.96
CA LEU A 287 36.92 28.47 -13.28
C LEU A 287 35.72 27.64 -13.77
N PRO A 288 34.48 27.81 -13.26
CA PRO A 288 33.32 27.09 -13.77
C PRO A 288 33.04 27.36 -15.26
N PHE A 289 33.21 28.62 -15.68
CA PHE A 289 32.99 29.04 -17.07
C PHE A 289 34.13 28.64 -18.00
N ALA A 290 35.33 28.43 -17.46
CA ALA A 290 36.47 27.90 -18.20
C ALA A 290 36.35 26.39 -18.48
N ARG A 291 35.60 25.64 -17.63
CA ARG A 291 35.41 24.19 -17.76
C ARG A 291 33.92 23.79 -17.76
N PRO A 292 33.13 24.23 -18.77
CA PRO A 292 31.67 24.13 -18.76
C PRO A 292 31.14 22.69 -18.63
N GLY A 293 31.85 21.70 -19.17
CA GLY A 293 31.45 20.29 -19.05
C GLY A 293 31.54 19.74 -17.62
N ARG A 294 32.60 20.08 -16.88
CA ARG A 294 32.76 19.64 -15.48
C ARG A 294 31.75 20.36 -14.58
N THR A 295 31.56 21.65 -14.81
CA THR A 295 30.58 22.46 -14.09
C THR A 295 29.14 22.00 -14.33
N ALA A 296 28.78 21.70 -15.58
CA ALA A 296 27.45 21.17 -15.90
C ALA A 296 27.21 19.82 -15.21
N MET A 297 28.20 18.92 -15.20
CA MET A 297 28.08 17.63 -14.49
C MET A 297 27.93 17.80 -12.97
N THR A 298 28.74 18.66 -12.35
CA THR A 298 28.61 18.92 -10.90
C THR A 298 27.30 19.60 -10.56
N MET A 299 26.85 20.54 -11.39
CA MET A 299 25.56 21.23 -11.20
C MET A 299 24.40 20.26 -11.37
N ALA A 300 24.43 19.40 -12.40
CA ALA A 300 23.42 18.37 -12.59
C ALA A 300 23.40 17.38 -11.41
N ALA A 301 24.55 17.00 -10.86
CA ALA A 301 24.63 16.12 -9.70
C ALA A 301 24.01 16.77 -8.46
N ILE A 302 24.29 18.06 -8.23
CA ILE A 302 23.71 18.83 -7.12
C ILE A 302 22.20 18.98 -7.31
N VAL A 303 21.74 19.35 -8.50
CA VAL A 303 20.31 19.53 -8.80
C VAL A 303 19.55 18.22 -8.61
N VAL A 304 20.04 17.12 -9.19
CA VAL A 304 19.43 15.80 -9.05
C VAL A 304 19.41 15.38 -7.57
N GLY A 305 20.53 15.54 -6.85
CA GLY A 305 20.61 15.22 -5.42
C GLY A 305 19.65 16.05 -4.55
N LEU A 306 19.60 17.36 -4.77
CA LEU A 306 18.70 18.26 -4.04
C LEU A 306 17.22 17.97 -4.37
N THR A 307 16.92 17.66 -5.62
CA THR A 307 15.58 17.24 -6.05
C THR A 307 15.18 15.95 -5.35
N SER A 308 16.09 14.97 -5.24
CA SER A 308 15.84 13.72 -4.51
C SER A 308 15.50 13.97 -3.05
N VAL A 309 16.29 14.78 -2.36
CA VAL A 309 16.07 15.09 -0.94
C VAL A 309 14.75 15.82 -0.76
N THR A 310 14.50 16.86 -1.55
CA THR A 310 13.27 17.66 -1.46
C THR A 310 12.03 16.82 -1.72
N LEU A 311 12.05 15.97 -2.76
CA LEU A 311 10.95 15.06 -3.08
C LEU A 311 10.74 14.03 -1.96
N THR A 312 11.81 13.44 -1.44
CA THR A 312 11.74 12.45 -0.36
C THR A 312 11.14 13.08 0.90
N THR A 313 11.61 14.25 1.29
CA THR A 313 11.12 14.94 2.50
C THR A 313 9.68 15.42 2.32
N GLY A 314 9.35 16.02 1.17
CA GLY A 314 7.99 16.49 0.88
C GLY A 314 6.98 15.35 0.84
N LEU A 315 7.35 14.23 0.22
CA LEU A 315 6.53 13.03 0.21
C LEU A 315 6.41 12.41 1.60
N ALA A 316 7.51 12.27 2.34
CA ALA A 316 7.47 11.70 3.69
C ALA A 316 6.58 12.54 4.61
N ALA A 317 6.66 13.86 4.51
CA ALA A 317 5.77 14.78 5.22
C ALA A 317 4.31 14.62 4.78
N THR A 318 4.05 14.50 3.47
CA THR A 318 2.70 14.30 2.93
C THR A 318 2.10 12.96 3.37
N MET A 319 2.89 11.88 3.32
CA MET A 319 2.49 10.55 3.76
C MET A 319 2.26 10.51 5.27
N ALA A 320 3.09 11.19 6.06
CA ALA A 320 2.87 11.33 7.49
C ALA A 320 1.58 12.11 7.79
N ALA A 321 1.31 13.19 7.06
CA ALA A 321 0.08 13.97 7.20
C ALA A 321 -1.15 13.16 6.78
N PHE A 322 -1.09 12.43 5.67
CA PHE A 322 -2.16 11.55 5.21
C PHE A 322 -2.42 10.41 6.20
N ALA A 323 -1.36 9.75 6.67
CA ALA A 323 -1.47 8.70 7.69
C ALA A 323 -2.00 9.25 9.02
N ALA A 324 -1.69 10.50 9.38
CA ALA A 324 -2.24 11.15 10.55
C ALA A 324 -3.73 11.50 10.37
N ALA A 325 -4.14 11.89 9.16
CA ALA A 325 -5.55 12.16 8.84
C ALA A 325 -6.40 10.88 8.80
N ASP A 326 -5.82 9.76 8.36
CA ASP A 326 -6.47 8.45 8.30
C ASP A 326 -6.49 7.76 9.67
N ARG A 327 -5.52 8.06 10.55
CA ARG A 327 -5.55 7.64 11.95
C ARG A 327 -6.58 8.42 12.74
N ALA A 328 -7.13 7.73 13.73
CA ALA A 328 -7.87 8.34 14.83
C ALA A 328 -7.09 9.55 15.39
N PRO A 329 -7.63 10.79 15.34
CA PRO A 329 -6.95 11.98 15.88
C PRO A 329 -6.47 11.77 17.32
N ALA A 330 -5.38 12.44 17.69
CA ALA A 330 -4.84 12.39 19.05
C ALA A 330 -5.95 12.68 20.10
N GLY A 331 -6.00 11.85 21.14
CA GLY A 331 -7.08 11.88 22.13
C GLY A 331 -8.32 11.06 21.76
N GLN A 332 -8.28 10.26 20.69
CA GLN A 332 -9.35 9.32 20.38
C GLN A 332 -9.13 7.96 21.07
N VAL A 333 -10.16 7.49 21.77
CA VAL A 333 -10.20 6.20 22.47
C VAL A 333 -11.32 5.36 21.84
N GLY A 334 -10.97 4.18 21.33
CA GLY A 334 -11.94 3.18 20.92
C GLY A 334 -12.37 2.37 22.14
N VAL A 335 -13.66 2.24 22.39
CA VAL A 335 -14.20 1.38 23.46
C VAL A 335 -15.04 0.30 22.82
N ARG A 336 -14.77 -0.96 23.13
CA ARG A 336 -15.53 -2.10 22.62
C ARG A 336 -16.27 -2.80 23.75
N ALA A 337 -17.51 -3.19 23.51
CA ALA A 337 -18.25 -4.09 24.38
C ALA A 337 -17.70 -5.51 24.30
N GLY A 338 -17.52 -6.15 25.45
CA GLY A 338 -17.05 -7.52 25.53
C GLY A 338 -18.02 -8.51 24.89
N GLU A 339 -17.45 -9.52 24.21
CA GLU A 339 -18.21 -10.55 23.53
C GLU A 339 -18.04 -11.92 24.19
N ALA A 340 -19.15 -12.61 24.45
CA ALA A 340 -19.12 -13.96 25.01
C ALA A 340 -18.32 -14.96 24.14
N ALA A 341 -18.35 -14.78 22.82
CA ALA A 341 -17.59 -15.58 21.87
C ALA A 341 -16.07 -15.49 22.09
N LEU A 342 -15.58 -14.38 22.65
CA LEU A 342 -14.18 -14.14 22.97
C LEU A 342 -13.83 -14.49 24.43
N LYS A 343 -14.74 -15.15 25.16
CA LYS A 343 -14.65 -15.38 26.62
C LYS A 343 -14.46 -14.08 27.41
N GLU A 344 -14.96 -12.97 26.87
CA GLU A 344 -14.93 -11.66 27.52
C GLU A 344 -16.18 -11.45 28.37
N LYS A 345 -16.08 -10.53 29.33
CA LYS A 345 -17.24 -10.17 30.17
C LYS A 345 -18.20 -9.32 29.34
N ALA A 346 -19.46 -9.72 29.30
CA ALA A 346 -20.50 -8.88 28.71
C ALA A 346 -20.64 -7.58 29.53
N PRO A 347 -20.89 -6.43 28.87
CA PRO A 347 -21.18 -5.19 29.57
C PRO A 347 -22.47 -5.34 30.40
N ARG A 348 -22.53 -4.65 31.52
CA ARG A 348 -23.69 -4.66 32.42
C ARG A 348 -24.81 -3.76 31.92
N LEU A 349 -24.45 -2.73 31.17
CA LEU A 349 -25.35 -1.70 30.67
C LEU A 349 -25.78 -1.99 29.23
N ASP A 350 -26.95 -1.47 28.87
CA ASP A 350 -27.41 -1.45 27.48
C ASP A 350 -26.64 -0.42 26.64
N ASP A 351 -26.64 -0.57 25.32
CA ASP A 351 -25.80 0.21 24.40
C ASP A 351 -26.02 1.73 24.48
N ARG A 352 -27.27 2.17 24.64
CA ARG A 352 -27.63 3.59 24.88
C ARG A 352 -27.14 4.10 26.23
N ARG A 353 -27.15 3.25 27.26
CA ARG A 353 -26.65 3.60 28.60
C ARG A 353 -25.13 3.62 28.64
N ILE A 354 -24.46 2.73 27.89
CA ILE A 354 -23.01 2.78 27.66
C ILE A 354 -22.65 4.09 26.97
N GLU A 355 -23.37 4.47 25.91
CA GLU A 355 -23.12 5.75 25.22
C GLU A 355 -23.24 6.95 26.18
N ALA A 356 -24.29 6.99 27.01
CA ALA A 356 -24.48 8.04 28.01
C ALA A 356 -23.39 8.03 29.10
N LEU A 357 -22.98 6.85 29.57
CA LEU A 357 -21.88 6.68 30.53
C LEU A 357 -20.56 7.20 29.95
N LEU A 358 -20.22 6.84 28.72
CA LEU A 358 -19.00 7.32 28.07
C LEU A 358 -19.03 8.84 27.90
N ARG A 359 -20.18 9.44 27.60
CA ARG A 359 -20.34 10.90 27.54
C ARG A 359 -20.21 11.60 28.90
N SER A 360 -20.58 10.94 30.00
CA SER A 360 -20.54 11.56 31.33
C SER A 360 -19.14 11.55 31.97
N LEU A 361 -18.22 10.76 31.43
CA LEU A 361 -16.84 10.72 31.90
C LEU A 361 -16.11 12.04 31.60
N PRO A 362 -15.21 12.48 32.51
CA PRO A 362 -14.53 13.76 32.38
C PRO A 362 -13.59 13.79 31.18
N GLY A 363 -13.52 14.95 30.53
CA GLY A 363 -12.62 15.17 29.40
C GLY A 363 -13.12 14.58 28.08
N VAL A 364 -14.41 14.24 27.96
CA VAL A 364 -15.01 13.76 26.71
C VAL A 364 -15.64 14.91 25.93
N ARG A 365 -15.35 14.99 24.63
CA ARG A 365 -15.96 15.96 23.70
C ARG A 365 -17.03 15.34 22.83
N GLN A 366 -16.76 14.15 22.31
CA GLN A 366 -17.66 13.48 21.37
C GLN A 366 -17.68 11.98 21.61
N VAL A 367 -18.84 11.36 21.43
CA VAL A 367 -19.03 9.91 21.43
C VAL A 367 -19.84 9.52 20.20
N THR A 368 -19.25 8.67 19.38
CA THR A 368 -19.92 8.05 18.22
C THR A 368 -20.07 6.56 18.50
N ALA A 369 -21.30 6.09 18.63
CA ALA A 369 -21.59 4.66 18.76
C ALA A 369 -21.71 4.04 17.36
N LYS A 370 -21.15 2.84 17.20
CA LYS A 370 -20.92 2.19 15.91
C LYS A 370 -21.27 0.72 15.97
N VAL A 371 -21.64 0.19 14.82
CA VAL A 371 -21.77 -1.24 14.61
C VAL A 371 -21.49 -1.58 13.15
N PHE A 372 -20.74 -2.65 12.92
CA PHE A 372 -20.53 -3.17 11.58
C PHE A 372 -21.56 -4.27 11.28
N ARG A 373 -22.19 -4.18 10.11
CA ARG A 373 -23.06 -5.23 9.59
C ARG A 373 -22.71 -5.54 8.15
N GLN A 374 -22.69 -6.83 7.83
CA GLN A 374 -22.59 -7.30 6.46
C GLN A 374 -23.95 -7.16 5.78
N VAL A 375 -24.07 -6.14 4.94
CA VAL A 375 -25.31 -5.81 4.23
C VAL A 375 -25.19 -6.26 2.78
N ARG A 376 -26.22 -6.93 2.27
CA ARG A 376 -26.31 -7.24 0.84
C ARG A 376 -26.92 -6.05 0.12
N MET A 377 -26.38 -5.68 -1.03
CA MET A 377 -26.98 -4.67 -1.91
C MET A 377 -27.66 -5.38 -3.08
N ALA A 378 -28.90 -5.00 -3.39
CA ALA A 378 -29.57 -5.48 -4.60
C ALA A 378 -28.74 -5.10 -5.83
N GLY A 379 -28.67 -5.98 -6.83
CA GLY A 379 -27.82 -5.75 -8.01
C GLY A 379 -26.34 -6.06 -7.82
N GLN A 380 -25.89 -6.33 -6.58
CA GLN A 380 -24.47 -6.49 -6.27
C GLN A 380 -24.16 -7.93 -5.83
N PRO A 381 -23.08 -8.53 -6.35
CA PRO A 381 -22.76 -9.94 -6.08
C PRO A 381 -22.11 -10.15 -4.71
N ARG A 382 -21.59 -9.09 -4.08
CA ARG A 382 -20.90 -9.16 -2.78
C ARG A 382 -21.62 -8.34 -1.71
N ARG A 383 -21.56 -8.84 -0.48
CA ARG A 383 -21.93 -8.06 0.71
C ARG A 383 -20.93 -6.92 0.92
N GLY A 384 -21.40 -5.80 1.45
CA GLY A 384 -20.55 -4.71 1.96
C GLY A 384 -20.60 -4.69 3.48
N ASP A 385 -19.48 -4.35 4.11
CA ASP A 385 -19.41 -4.10 5.54
C ASP A 385 -19.81 -2.64 5.78
N ILE A 386 -21.06 -2.41 6.18
CA ILE A 386 -21.55 -1.06 6.45
C ILE A 386 -21.37 -0.77 7.94
N ASN A 387 -20.64 0.31 8.22
CA ASN A 387 -20.50 0.90 9.54
C ASN A 387 -21.67 1.85 9.78
N PHE A 388 -22.61 1.42 10.61
CA PHE A 388 -23.74 2.23 11.02
C PHE A 388 -23.39 3.03 12.27
N GLN A 389 -23.65 4.34 12.23
CA GLN A 389 -23.19 5.26 13.26
C GLN A 389 -24.32 6.11 13.83
N ARG A 390 -24.29 6.32 15.14
CA ARG A 390 -25.13 7.30 15.85
C ARG A 390 -24.31 8.11 16.83
N GLY A 391 -24.93 9.19 17.32
CA GLY A 391 -24.30 10.13 18.22
C GLY A 391 -23.59 11.22 17.42
N ASP A 392 -22.39 11.58 17.85
CA ASP A 392 -21.72 12.75 17.28
C ASP A 392 -21.07 12.42 15.92
N THR A 393 -20.93 13.43 15.06
CA THR A 393 -20.42 13.27 13.70
C THR A 393 -18.98 12.73 13.69
N SER A 394 -18.76 11.65 12.95
CA SER A 394 -17.44 11.02 12.82
C SER A 394 -16.42 12.00 12.20
N PRO A 395 -15.13 11.93 12.62
CA PRO A 395 -14.07 12.70 11.96
C PRO A 395 -13.96 12.42 10.45
N LEU A 396 -14.42 11.26 10.00
CA LEU A 396 -14.47 10.90 8.58
C LEU A 396 -15.34 11.85 7.74
N ALA A 397 -16.27 12.59 8.36
CA ALA A 397 -17.05 13.60 7.66
C ALA A 397 -16.17 14.69 7.01
N ALA A 398 -15.03 15.04 7.64
CA ALA A 398 -14.09 16.00 7.09
C ALA A 398 -13.29 15.45 5.88
N GLN A 399 -13.32 14.13 5.66
CA GLN A 399 -12.64 13.49 4.54
C GLN A 399 -13.55 13.32 3.30
N VAL A 400 -14.78 13.85 3.32
CA VAL A 400 -15.65 13.84 2.13
C VAL A 400 -15.11 14.82 1.10
N VAL A 401 -14.70 14.31 -0.06
CA VAL A 401 -14.14 15.11 -1.17
C VAL A 401 -15.24 15.53 -2.15
N HIS A 402 -16.32 14.75 -2.25
CA HIS A 402 -17.44 15.05 -3.14
C HIS A 402 -18.76 14.69 -2.48
N GLY A 403 -19.77 15.56 -2.59
CA GLY A 403 -21.06 15.40 -1.92
C GLY A 403 -21.01 15.86 -0.46
N ARG A 404 -21.69 15.13 0.43
CA ARG A 404 -21.75 15.45 1.86
C ARG A 404 -21.69 14.19 2.74
N TRP A 405 -21.41 14.40 4.03
CA TRP A 405 -21.62 13.33 5.02
C TRP A 405 -23.11 13.02 5.15
N PHE A 406 -23.45 11.81 5.59
CA PHE A 406 -24.85 11.46 5.83
C PHE A 406 -25.40 12.26 7.02
N ASP A 407 -26.62 12.77 6.87
CA ASP A 407 -27.33 13.57 7.87
C ASP A 407 -28.69 12.97 8.28
N GLY A 408 -29.14 11.91 7.59
CA GLY A 408 -30.44 11.30 7.84
C GLY A 408 -30.54 9.83 7.41
N PRO A 409 -31.71 9.20 7.58
CA PRO A 409 -31.96 7.82 7.16
C PRO A 409 -31.85 7.66 5.64
N GLY A 410 -31.43 6.47 5.20
CA GLY A 410 -31.33 6.13 3.78
C GLY A 410 -30.21 6.86 3.05
N GLN A 411 -29.12 7.20 3.74
CA GLN A 411 -27.96 7.84 3.15
C GLN A 411 -26.69 7.03 3.42
N ILE A 412 -25.86 6.88 2.38
CA ILE A 412 -24.60 6.14 2.41
C ILE A 412 -23.46 7.05 1.94
N VAL A 413 -22.34 6.97 2.63
CA VAL A 413 -21.05 7.51 2.21
C VAL A 413 -20.07 6.37 2.01
N ALA A 414 -19.26 6.41 0.97
CA ALA A 414 -18.30 5.34 0.69
C ALA A 414 -16.99 5.87 0.09
N GLY A 415 -15.92 5.08 0.20
CA GLY A 415 -14.65 5.36 -0.44
C GLY A 415 -14.68 5.10 -1.95
N PRO A 416 -13.70 5.65 -2.71
CA PRO A 416 -13.65 5.49 -4.16
C PRO A 416 -13.56 4.02 -4.59
N ALA A 417 -12.82 3.18 -3.86
CA ALA A 417 -12.70 1.76 -4.20
C ALA A 417 -14.03 0.99 -4.06
N PHE A 418 -14.86 1.35 -3.06
CA PHE A 418 -16.17 0.71 -2.84
C PHE A 418 -17.13 1.04 -3.98
N LEU A 419 -17.11 2.31 -4.42
CA LEU A 419 -17.94 2.84 -5.50
C LEU A 419 -17.54 2.27 -6.86
N ASN A 420 -16.26 2.38 -7.22
CA ASN A 420 -15.74 1.92 -8.50
C ASN A 420 -15.94 0.41 -8.71
N GLN A 421 -15.71 -0.40 -7.67
CA GLN A 421 -15.89 -1.86 -7.76
C GLN A 421 -17.34 -2.27 -8.06
N ARG A 422 -18.30 -1.42 -7.70
CA ARG A 422 -19.74 -1.66 -7.82
C ARG A 422 -20.38 -0.87 -8.97
N GLY A 423 -19.60 -0.05 -9.67
CA GLY A 423 -20.09 0.85 -10.73
C GLY A 423 -21.08 1.89 -10.20
N LEU A 424 -20.87 2.34 -8.95
CA LEU A 424 -21.76 3.29 -8.28
C LEU A 424 -21.12 4.69 -8.23
N ALA A 425 -21.96 5.72 -8.26
CA ALA A 425 -21.57 7.12 -8.15
C ALA A 425 -22.36 7.84 -7.05
N VAL A 426 -21.87 9.02 -6.65
CA VAL A 426 -22.64 9.93 -5.78
C VAL A 426 -23.89 10.35 -6.54
N GLY A 427 -25.06 10.13 -5.93
CA GLY A 427 -26.36 10.32 -6.56
C GLY A 427 -27.14 9.01 -6.78
N ASP A 428 -26.46 7.87 -6.81
CA ASP A 428 -27.12 6.59 -7.09
C ASP A 428 -27.95 6.10 -5.91
N ARG A 429 -29.05 5.38 -6.22
CA ARG A 429 -29.89 4.70 -5.25
C ARG A 429 -29.60 3.20 -5.24
N VAL A 430 -29.42 2.66 -4.04
CA VAL A 430 -29.19 1.24 -3.80
C VAL A 430 -30.22 0.69 -2.82
N THR A 431 -30.60 -0.57 -2.98
CA THR A 431 -31.45 -1.25 -2.01
C THR A 431 -30.58 -2.12 -1.10
N LEU A 432 -30.56 -1.79 0.18
CA LEU A 432 -29.89 -2.54 1.24
C LEU A 432 -30.78 -3.67 1.71
N LEU A 433 -30.18 -4.83 2.00
CA LEU A 433 -30.85 -6.05 2.45
C LEU A 433 -30.09 -6.63 3.64
N LEU A 434 -30.77 -6.76 4.77
CA LEU A 434 -30.21 -7.33 6.02
C LEU A 434 -31.32 -8.10 6.75
N ASN A 435 -31.03 -9.33 7.20
CA ASN A 435 -31.96 -10.17 7.97
C ASN A 435 -33.38 -10.32 7.38
N GLY A 436 -33.50 -10.29 6.05
CA GLY A 436 -34.79 -10.39 5.35
C GLY A 436 -35.58 -9.08 5.21
N ARG A 437 -35.10 -7.98 5.81
CA ARG A 437 -35.62 -6.63 5.62
C ARG A 437 -34.86 -5.89 4.53
N SER A 438 -35.51 -4.92 3.91
CA SER A 438 -34.93 -4.05 2.90
C SER A 438 -35.10 -2.58 3.25
N ALA A 439 -34.13 -1.75 2.85
CA ALA A 439 -34.20 -0.30 2.96
C ALA A 439 -33.57 0.34 1.72
N GLN A 440 -34.16 1.41 1.20
CA GLN A 440 -33.52 2.19 0.13
C GLN A 440 -32.51 3.16 0.75
N ALA A 441 -31.39 3.34 0.06
CA ALA A 441 -30.40 4.31 0.43
C ALA A 441 -29.76 4.99 -0.79
N MET A 442 -29.42 6.27 -0.65
CA MET A 442 -28.75 7.07 -1.67
C MET A 442 -27.29 7.29 -1.30
N ILE A 443 -26.41 7.25 -2.30
CA ILE A 443 -25.00 7.57 -2.11
C ILE A 443 -24.85 9.09 -2.11
N VAL A 444 -24.63 9.68 -0.93
CA VAL A 444 -24.62 11.14 -0.75
C VAL A 444 -23.20 11.73 -0.70
N GLY A 445 -22.18 10.90 -0.49
CA GLY A 445 -20.81 11.37 -0.38
C GLY A 445 -19.77 10.34 -0.79
N ARG A 446 -18.64 10.86 -1.26
CA ARG A 446 -17.42 10.10 -1.56
C ARG A 446 -16.27 10.59 -0.71
N LEU A 447 -15.65 9.68 0.02
CA LEU A 447 -14.46 9.95 0.84
C LEU A 447 -13.20 10.13 -0.02
N MET A 448 -12.16 10.73 0.57
CA MET A 448 -10.83 10.86 -0.01
C MET A 448 -10.19 9.49 -0.29
N SER A 449 -10.33 8.57 0.66
CA SER A 449 -9.86 7.19 0.57
C SER A 449 -10.89 6.25 1.23
N GLY A 450 -10.70 4.95 1.05
CA GLY A 450 -11.52 3.94 1.72
C GLY A 450 -11.40 2.60 1.03
N ASP A 451 -11.46 1.54 1.84
CA ASP A 451 -11.39 0.16 1.38
C ASP A 451 -12.70 -0.22 0.64
N ALA A 452 -12.58 -1.05 -0.39
CA ALA A 452 -13.69 -1.47 -1.24
C ALA A 452 -14.82 -2.23 -0.53
N ARG A 453 -14.58 -2.67 0.71
CA ARG A 453 -15.54 -3.39 1.55
C ARG A 453 -16.41 -2.47 2.39
N PHE A 454 -15.86 -1.33 2.82
CA PHE A 454 -16.45 -0.51 3.87
C PHE A 454 -17.23 0.67 3.29
N ALA A 455 -18.42 0.88 3.85
CA ALA A 455 -19.21 2.08 3.65
C ALA A 455 -19.78 2.53 5.00
N TRP A 456 -20.30 3.75 5.04
CA TRP A 456 -20.83 4.37 6.25
C TRP A 456 -22.25 4.84 6.03
N ALA A 457 -23.11 4.64 7.02
CA ALA A 457 -24.50 5.07 6.98
C ALA A 457 -25.00 5.48 8.36
N SER A 458 -26.12 6.20 8.39
CA SER A 458 -26.77 6.59 9.64
C SER A 458 -27.39 5.38 10.35
N TRP A 459 -27.39 5.42 11.68
CA TRP A 459 -28.07 4.40 12.50
C TRP A 459 -29.56 4.29 12.21
N ASP A 460 -30.21 5.38 11.81
CA ASP A 460 -31.63 5.35 11.45
C ASP A 460 -31.88 4.42 10.25
N THR A 461 -30.92 4.34 9.33
CA THR A 461 -30.92 3.35 8.23
C THR A 461 -30.83 1.92 8.77
N LEU A 462 -30.04 1.70 9.83
CA LEU A 462 -29.96 0.41 10.50
C LEU A 462 -31.26 0.07 11.22
N THR A 463 -31.91 1.03 11.89
CA THR A 463 -33.17 0.79 12.61
C THR A 463 -34.28 0.28 11.68
N ALA A 464 -34.31 0.73 10.42
CA ALA A 464 -35.22 0.17 9.42
C ALA A 464 -34.91 -1.31 9.09
N LEU A 465 -33.63 -1.65 8.99
CA LEU A 465 -33.13 -2.97 8.60
C LEU A 465 -33.11 -4.00 9.75
N ASP A 466 -32.73 -3.59 10.94
CA ASP A 466 -32.59 -4.41 12.15
C ASP A 466 -32.85 -3.55 13.41
N PRO A 467 -34.12 -3.44 13.86
CA PRO A 467 -34.48 -2.64 15.03
C PRO A 467 -33.88 -3.14 16.34
N ALA A 468 -33.48 -4.42 16.41
CA ALA A 468 -32.93 -5.04 17.60
C ALA A 468 -31.40 -4.88 17.68
N ALA A 469 -30.77 -4.29 16.66
CA ALA A 469 -29.33 -4.10 16.62
C ALA A 469 -28.86 -3.15 17.74
N ARG A 470 -27.73 -3.52 18.35
CA ARG A 470 -27.07 -2.76 19.42
C ARG A 470 -25.67 -2.36 18.98
N ALA A 471 -25.19 -1.22 19.49
CA ALA A 471 -23.81 -0.80 19.28
C ALA A 471 -22.85 -1.66 20.11
N ASP A 472 -21.80 -2.16 19.46
CA ASP A 472 -20.74 -2.96 20.10
C ASP A 472 -19.42 -2.19 20.20
N THR A 473 -19.30 -1.09 19.47
CA THR A 473 -18.08 -0.29 19.36
C THR A 473 -18.41 1.19 19.53
N TYR A 474 -17.60 1.91 20.28
CA TYR A 474 -17.75 3.33 20.55
C TYR A 474 -16.44 4.03 20.25
N GLU A 475 -16.53 5.16 19.59
CA GLU A 475 -15.40 6.05 19.33
C GLU A 475 -15.57 7.28 20.19
N VAL A 476 -14.62 7.50 21.10
CA VAL A 476 -14.66 8.61 22.05
C VAL A 476 -13.54 9.57 21.69
N ARG A 477 -13.89 10.85 21.47
CA ARG A 477 -12.91 11.92 21.32
C ARG A 477 -12.79 12.69 22.62
N LEU A 478 -11.58 12.73 23.15
CA LEU A 478 -11.26 13.47 24.36
C LEU A 478 -10.98 14.95 24.05
N ALA A 479 -11.18 15.79 25.06
CA ALA A 479 -10.77 17.18 25.05
C ALA A 479 -9.23 17.28 25.05
N PRO A 480 -8.64 18.29 24.37
CA PRO A 480 -7.20 18.53 24.43
C PRO A 480 -6.70 18.59 25.88
N GLY A 481 -5.61 17.88 26.18
CA GLY A 481 -5.03 17.81 27.53
C GLY A 481 -5.58 16.69 28.44
N THR A 482 -6.56 15.91 27.98
CA THR A 482 -7.07 14.74 28.73
C THR A 482 -6.15 13.53 28.50
N ASP A 483 -5.73 12.84 29.56
CA ASP A 483 -4.92 11.63 29.48
C ASP A 483 -5.76 10.41 29.03
N PRO A 484 -5.48 9.80 27.85
CA PRO A 484 -6.21 8.63 27.36
C PRO A 484 -6.12 7.41 28.28
N ARG A 485 -5.04 7.27 29.06
CA ARG A 485 -4.86 6.14 29.99
C ARG A 485 -5.79 6.26 31.18
N ARG A 486 -5.83 7.43 31.81
CA ARG A 486 -6.77 7.72 32.90
C ARG A 486 -8.21 7.55 32.46
N TYR A 487 -8.53 7.99 31.24
CA TYR A 487 -9.85 7.76 30.67
C TYR A 487 -10.16 6.27 30.50
N ALA A 488 -9.23 5.49 29.92
CA ALA A 488 -9.38 4.05 29.77
C ALA A 488 -9.53 3.31 31.11
N ASP A 489 -8.84 3.77 32.16
CA ASP A 489 -9.00 3.22 33.51
C ASP A 489 -10.38 3.55 34.11
N ALA A 490 -10.86 4.77 33.91
CA ALA A 490 -12.21 5.18 34.32
C ALA A 490 -13.31 4.36 33.61
N VAL A 491 -13.16 4.11 32.31
CA VAL A 491 -14.08 3.24 31.54
C VAL A 491 -14.10 1.82 32.13
N ARG A 492 -12.93 1.23 32.40
CA ARG A 492 -12.83 -0.13 32.97
C ARG A 492 -13.37 -0.21 34.39
N ALA A 493 -13.21 0.85 35.19
CA ALA A 493 -13.76 0.95 36.53
C ALA A 493 -15.29 1.05 36.51
N ALA A 494 -15.85 1.79 35.54
CA ALA A 494 -17.29 1.95 35.39
C ALA A 494 -17.99 0.67 34.90
N ASP A 495 -17.40 -0.03 33.93
CA ASP A 495 -17.90 -1.34 33.48
C ASP A 495 -16.73 -2.26 33.06
N PRO A 496 -16.50 -3.37 33.78
CA PRO A 496 -15.46 -4.36 33.44
C PRO A 496 -15.68 -5.08 32.11
N GLY A 497 -16.90 -5.01 31.54
CA GLY A 497 -17.22 -5.53 30.22
C GLY A 497 -16.91 -4.57 29.08
N LEU A 498 -16.32 -3.41 29.36
CA LEU A 498 -15.83 -2.47 28.34
C LEU A 498 -14.31 -2.55 28.19
N TYR A 499 -13.87 -2.66 26.95
CA TYR A 499 -12.48 -2.83 26.57
C TYR A 499 -11.98 -1.60 25.81
N PRO A 500 -11.45 -0.57 26.50
CA PRO A 500 -10.88 0.60 25.86
C PRO A 500 -9.53 0.27 25.21
N SER A 501 -9.29 0.84 24.02
CA SER A 501 -8.04 0.80 23.29
C SER A 501 -7.71 2.19 22.75
N PHE A 502 -6.44 2.56 22.80
CA PHE A 502 -5.93 3.82 22.29
C PHE A 502 -4.61 3.56 21.57
N SER A 503 -4.40 4.24 20.45
CA SER A 503 -3.13 4.21 19.74
C SER A 503 -2.14 5.11 20.48
N LEU A 504 -1.14 4.52 21.12
CA LEU A 504 -0.04 5.27 21.71
C LEU A 504 0.79 5.90 20.58
N GLU A 505 0.92 7.22 20.59
CA GLU A 505 1.96 7.92 19.83
C GLU A 505 3.35 7.39 20.22
N GLY A 506 4.14 6.99 19.22
CA GLY A 506 5.60 6.99 19.30
C GLY A 506 6.25 6.29 20.51
N ALA A 507 5.89 5.04 20.81
CA ALA A 507 6.74 4.18 21.63
C ALA A 507 7.09 2.91 20.85
N THR A 508 8.36 2.80 20.49
CA THR A 508 9.01 1.58 20.01
C THR A 508 8.47 0.36 20.76
N ALA A 509 8.03 -0.64 20.00
CA ALA A 509 7.51 -1.90 20.52
C ALA A 509 8.59 -2.66 21.32
N ARG A 510 8.78 -2.31 22.59
CA ARG A 510 9.21 -3.27 23.61
C ARG A 510 7.96 -3.94 24.14
N ARG A 511 7.66 -5.12 23.59
CA ARG A 511 6.80 -6.10 24.26
C ARG A 511 7.37 -6.35 25.66
N PRO A 512 6.58 -6.33 26.74
CA PRO A 512 6.98 -7.03 27.95
C PRO A 512 6.92 -8.53 27.65
N SER A 513 8.08 -9.17 27.65
CA SER A 513 8.24 -10.61 27.65
C SER A 513 7.66 -11.18 28.95
N SER A 514 6.45 -11.71 28.92
CA SER A 514 5.94 -12.55 29.99
C SER A 514 6.51 -13.97 29.81
N ALA A 515 7.55 -14.25 30.57
CA ALA A 515 7.89 -15.53 31.21
C ALA A 515 7.49 -16.82 30.47
N TRP A 516 8.40 -17.33 29.64
CA TRP A 516 8.57 -18.78 29.49
C TRP A 516 9.70 -19.20 30.42
N ARG A 517 9.35 -19.70 31.61
CA ARG A 517 10.30 -20.48 32.43
C ARG A 517 10.47 -21.82 31.75
N ALA A 518 11.70 -22.09 31.32
CA ALA A 518 12.14 -23.40 30.92
C ALA A 518 12.01 -24.35 32.11
N CYS A 519 11.20 -25.39 31.94
CA CYS A 519 11.33 -26.64 32.69
C CYS A 519 11.70 -27.71 31.67
N SER A 520 12.99 -27.92 31.48
CA SER A 520 13.54 -29.25 31.22
C SER A 520 13.62 -29.96 32.58
N PRO A 521 13.39 -31.28 32.64
CA PRO A 521 14.58 -32.11 32.75
C PRO A 521 14.50 -33.46 32.02
N CYS A 522 15.68 -33.87 31.56
CA CYS A 522 16.28 -35.21 31.63
C CYS A 522 15.58 -36.44 31.02
N CYS A 523 16.43 -37.15 30.25
CA CYS A 523 16.32 -38.49 29.65
C CYS A 523 15.66 -38.56 28.27
#